data_AF-A0AAD8BGD6-F1
#
_entry.id   AF-A0AAD8BGD6-F1
#
_cell.length_a   1.000
_cell.length_b   1.000
_cell.length_c   1.000
_cell.angle_alpha   90.00
_cell.angle_beta   90.00
_cell.angle_gamma   90.00
#
_symmetry.space_group_name_H-M   'P 1'
#
loop_
_entity.id
_entity.type
_entity.pdbx_description
1 polymer ?
#
loop_
_entity_poly.entity_id
_entity_poly.type
_entity_poly.pdbx_seq_one_letter_code
_entity_poly.pdbx_strand_id
1 'polypeptide(L)'
;MSIIQIKGGGGTTAVDRTSFVGTRIPPEIQGMIKHLAKLDKVTFTKILKVVVGAILGSEISPQSLKSIIKDNITEEVFAFLYCGIDKLVKQAIKIPSTSLKQEYFIQDLQELQIPAEFHEDLVSCVFGSVRSQLDQHLVSARPRLPSLDHLDWRVDVTISTGVLNRVLVRGVTMDMTLSDGSIKSFEMTVSKFQDLRFQVASVLSEMEKLEKRSILKIKD
;
A
#
# COMPACT_ATOMS: atom_id res chain seq x y z
N MET A 1 -9.17 -37.37 19.23
CA MET A 1 -8.55 -36.74 18.04
C MET A 1 -7.56 -35.70 18.56
N SER A 2 -6.28 -36.06 18.59
CA SER A 2 -5.22 -35.28 19.23
C SER A 2 -4.79 -34.13 18.31
N ILE A 3 -4.86 -32.90 18.79
CA ILE A 3 -4.41 -31.73 18.03
C ILE A 3 -2.89 -31.63 18.20
N ILE A 4 -2.18 -31.88 17.10
CA ILE A 4 -0.73 -31.78 17.01
C ILE A 4 -0.35 -30.30 17.05
N GLN A 5 0.29 -29.86 18.14
CA GLN A 5 0.97 -28.57 18.20
C GLN A 5 2.27 -28.64 17.40
N ILE A 6 2.33 -27.86 16.31
CA ILE A 6 3.56 -27.63 15.57
C ILE A 6 4.41 -26.66 16.38
N LYS A 7 5.45 -27.19 17.02
CA LYS A 7 6.41 -26.44 17.83
C LYS A 7 7.40 -25.73 16.90
N GLY A 8 7.18 -24.44 16.64
CA GLY A 8 8.17 -23.58 15.99
C GLY A 8 9.34 -23.31 16.93
N GLY A 9 10.56 -23.65 16.49
CA GLY A 9 11.78 -23.40 17.23
C GLY A 9 12.18 -21.92 17.19
N GLY A 10 12.19 -21.28 18.35
CA GLY A 10 12.67 -19.92 18.57
C GLY A 10 12.23 -19.43 19.94
N GLY A 11 13.19 -19.23 20.83
CA GLY A 11 12.94 -18.94 22.25
C GLY A 11 12.25 -17.61 22.52
N THR A 12 11.74 -17.54 23.75
CA THR A 12 11.10 -16.41 24.46
C THR A 12 9.66 -16.09 24.04
N THR A 13 8.80 -16.21 25.05
CA THR A 13 7.38 -15.91 25.06
C THR A 13 7.13 -14.44 24.75
N ALA A 14 6.84 -14.13 23.49
CA ALA A 14 6.09 -12.94 23.11
C ALA A 14 4.71 -13.40 22.65
N VAL A 15 3.68 -12.66 23.08
CA VAL A 15 2.26 -12.83 22.76
C VAL A 15 2.08 -13.22 21.29
N ASP A 16 1.07 -14.06 21.01
CA ASP A 16 0.58 -14.54 19.70
C ASP A 16 0.30 -13.39 18.69
N ARG A 17 1.35 -12.65 18.34
CA ARG A 17 1.36 -11.40 17.58
C ARG A 17 2.49 -11.51 16.59
N THR A 18 2.14 -11.43 15.31
CA THR A 18 3.11 -11.25 14.23
C THR A 18 3.78 -9.88 14.36
N SER A 19 5.11 -9.86 14.37
CA SER A 19 5.92 -8.64 14.32
C SER A 19 5.62 -7.82 13.05
N PHE A 20 5.88 -6.51 13.08
CA PHE A 20 5.66 -5.65 11.90
C PHE A 20 6.49 -6.06 10.66
N VAL A 21 7.60 -6.76 10.86
CA VAL A 21 8.44 -7.30 9.77
C VAL A 21 7.90 -8.62 9.19
N GLY A 22 6.84 -9.18 9.75
CA GLY A 22 6.23 -10.45 9.36
C GLY A 22 6.80 -11.66 10.10
N THR A 23 6.57 -12.86 9.56
CA THR A 23 6.97 -14.14 10.18
C THR A 23 8.46 -14.45 10.05
N ARG A 24 9.15 -13.83 9.08
CA ARG A 24 10.58 -13.96 8.86
C ARG A 24 11.19 -12.58 8.68
N ILE A 25 12.27 -12.31 9.43
CA ILE A 25 13.02 -11.06 9.32
C ILE A 25 13.67 -11.00 7.91
N PRO A 26 13.43 -9.93 7.13
CA PRO A 26 14.09 -9.74 5.83
C PRO A 26 15.62 -9.72 5.95
N PRO A 27 16.36 -10.33 5.00
CA PRO A 27 17.82 -10.39 5.04
C PRO A 27 18.48 -9.02 5.02
N GLU A 28 17.83 -8.02 4.42
CA GLU A 28 18.31 -6.64 4.38
C GLU A 28 18.35 -6.01 5.79
N ILE A 29 17.33 -6.29 6.60
CA ILE A 29 17.27 -5.82 8.00
C ILE A 29 18.32 -6.56 8.84
N GLN A 30 18.50 -7.87 8.61
CA GLN A 30 19.53 -8.67 9.29
C GLN A 30 20.97 -8.19 8.98
N GLY A 31 21.25 -7.85 7.72
CA GLY A 31 22.56 -7.33 7.30
C GLY A 31 22.87 -5.98 7.95
N MET A 32 21.87 -5.09 8.02
CA MET A 32 22.00 -3.76 8.59
C MET A 32 22.34 -3.75 10.09
N ILE A 33 21.76 -4.65 10.90
CA ILE A 33 21.92 -4.65 12.37
C ILE A 33 23.40 -4.67 12.80
N LYS A 34 24.25 -5.43 12.09
CA LYS A 34 25.69 -5.52 12.37
C LYS A 34 26.43 -4.19 12.20
N HIS A 35 25.94 -3.34 11.31
CA HIS A 35 26.55 -2.05 10.99
C HIS A 35 25.96 -0.90 11.83
N LEU A 36 24.74 -1.06 12.36
CA LEU A 36 24.10 -0.06 13.23
C LEU A 36 24.82 0.14 14.56
N ALA A 37 25.44 -0.90 15.12
CA ALA A 37 26.14 -0.81 16.41
C ALA A 37 27.38 0.12 16.40
N LYS A 38 27.90 0.45 15.21
CA LYS A 38 29.08 1.31 15.04
C LYS A 38 28.74 2.71 14.52
N LEU A 39 27.45 2.98 14.33
CA LEU A 39 26.96 4.20 13.67
C LEU A 39 26.59 5.26 14.71
N ASP A 40 26.90 6.52 14.41
CA ASP A 40 26.47 7.64 15.22
C ASP A 40 25.03 8.07 14.89
N LYS A 41 24.32 8.61 15.88
CA LYS A 41 22.94 9.11 15.74
C LYS A 41 22.80 10.13 14.60
N VAL A 42 23.76 11.03 14.43
CA VAL A 42 23.70 12.10 13.43
C VAL A 42 23.73 11.54 12.01
N THR A 43 24.63 10.60 11.73
CA THR A 43 24.70 9.93 10.43
C THR A 43 23.47 9.07 10.17
N PHE A 44 22.94 8.38 11.18
CA PHE A 44 21.68 7.64 11.05
C PHE A 44 20.51 8.55 10.66
N THR A 45 20.32 9.68 11.35
CA THR A 45 19.25 10.64 11.02
C THR A 45 19.40 11.20 9.61
N LYS A 46 20.63 11.45 9.14
CA LYS A 46 20.91 11.86 7.75
C LYS A 46 20.46 10.77 6.76
N ILE A 47 20.82 9.51 7.00
CA ILE A 47 20.43 8.38 6.13
C ILE A 47 18.90 8.21 6.13
N LEU A 48 18.27 8.28 7.30
CA LEU A 48 16.81 8.17 7.43
C LEU A 48 16.08 9.26 6.62
N LYS A 49 16.56 10.50 6.67
CA LYS A 49 16.02 11.60 5.84
C LYS A 49 16.16 11.33 4.34
N VAL A 50 17.29 10.77 3.92
CA VAL A 50 17.50 10.37 2.51
C VAL A 50 16.52 9.27 2.10
N VAL A 51 16.33 8.25 2.93
CA VAL A 51 15.36 7.17 2.69
C VAL A 51 13.93 7.71 2.59
N VAL A 52 13.52 8.58 3.53
CA VAL A 52 12.19 9.21 3.50
C VAL A 52 12.01 10.05 2.24
N GLY A 53 13.02 10.83 1.85
CA GLY A 53 13.00 11.60 0.60
C GLY A 53 12.88 10.71 -0.63
N ALA A 54 13.57 9.56 -0.64
CA ALA A 54 13.48 8.58 -1.72
C ALA A 54 12.07 7.98 -1.84
N ILE A 55 11.42 7.67 -0.71
CA ILE A 55 10.05 7.13 -0.69
C ILE A 55 9.04 8.19 -1.17
N LEU A 56 9.28 9.46 -0.87
CA LEU A 56 8.49 10.61 -1.35
C LEU A 56 8.79 11.01 -2.81
N GLY A 57 9.67 10.29 -3.50
CA GLY A 57 10.04 10.62 -4.88
C GLY A 57 10.81 11.93 -5.04
N SER A 58 11.38 12.48 -3.96
CA SER A 58 12.21 13.68 -4.03
C SER A 58 13.56 13.35 -4.67
N GLU A 59 14.06 14.22 -5.57
CA GLU A 59 15.40 14.04 -6.13
C GLU A 59 16.45 14.10 -5.02
N ILE A 60 17.07 12.95 -4.75
CA ILE A 60 18.12 12.83 -3.75
C ILE A 60 19.35 13.54 -4.29
N SER A 61 19.77 14.64 -3.64
CA SER A 61 20.94 15.38 -4.10
C SER A 61 22.20 14.49 -4.03
N PRO A 62 22.97 14.35 -5.12
CA PRO A 62 24.21 13.57 -5.12
C PRO A 62 25.25 14.10 -4.14
N GLN A 63 25.15 15.37 -3.75
CA GLN A 63 26.04 16.01 -2.78
C GLN A 63 25.75 15.54 -1.36
N SER A 64 24.48 15.36 -0.98
CA SER A 64 24.07 14.83 0.32
C SER A 64 24.52 13.37 0.52
N LEU A 65 24.54 12.57 -0.55
CA LEU A 65 25.07 11.21 -0.50
C LEU A 65 26.59 11.19 -0.33
N LYS A 66 27.29 12.05 -1.06
CA LYS A 66 28.76 12.14 -1.00
C LYS A 66 29.26 12.66 0.35
N SER A 67 28.51 13.49 1.07
CA SER A 67 28.91 13.92 2.42
C SER A 67 28.78 12.78 3.44
N ILE A 68 27.74 11.94 3.33
CA ILE A 68 27.54 10.79 4.23
C ILE A 68 28.64 9.73 4.04
N ILE A 69 29.01 9.44 2.79
CA ILE A 69 30.06 8.45 2.48
C ILE A 69 31.45 8.95 2.92
N LYS A 70 31.67 10.28 2.93
CA LYS A 70 32.94 10.89 3.36
C LYS A 70 33.08 10.98 4.89
N ASP A 71 31.98 11.08 5.63
CA ASP A 71 32.00 11.36 7.07
C ASP A 71 32.45 10.15 7.93
N ASN A 72 32.22 8.88 7.52
CA ASN A 72 32.71 7.71 8.29
C ASN A 72 32.52 6.30 7.68
N ILE A 73 31.90 6.15 6.50
CA ILE A 73 31.30 4.86 6.07
C ILE A 73 31.66 4.51 4.63
N THR A 74 32.11 3.27 4.39
CA THR A 74 32.32 2.73 3.04
C THR A 74 31.00 2.62 2.25
N GLU A 75 31.04 2.81 0.94
CA GLU A 75 29.86 2.73 0.06
C GLU A 75 29.05 1.43 0.23
N GLU A 76 29.72 0.29 0.41
CA GLU A 76 29.07 -1.00 0.64
C GLU A 76 28.26 -1.02 1.94
N VAL A 77 28.82 -0.48 3.03
CA VAL A 77 28.14 -0.40 4.34
C VAL A 77 26.96 0.55 4.25
N PHE A 78 27.11 1.68 3.53
CA PHE A 78 26.00 2.59 3.27
C PHE A 78 24.87 1.90 2.50
N ALA A 79 25.17 1.08 1.49
CA ALA A 79 24.16 0.32 0.75
C ALA A 79 23.38 -0.64 1.65
N PHE A 80 24.07 -1.39 2.53
CA PHE A 80 23.41 -2.26 3.51
C PHE A 80 22.50 -1.47 4.48
N LEU A 81 22.99 -0.33 4.99
CA LEU A 81 22.20 0.54 5.87
C LEU A 81 20.98 1.11 5.14
N TYR A 82 21.16 1.63 3.94
CA TYR A 82 20.09 2.21 3.14
C TYR A 82 19.00 1.18 2.83
N CYS A 83 19.38 0.00 2.30
CA CYS A 83 18.42 -1.06 1.99
C CYS A 83 17.70 -1.58 3.23
N GLY A 84 18.39 -1.72 4.36
CA GLY A 84 17.79 -2.14 5.62
C GLY A 84 16.78 -1.12 6.16
N ILE A 85 17.14 0.16 6.19
CA ILE A 85 16.26 1.24 6.68
C ILE A 85 15.07 1.42 5.74
N ASP A 86 15.29 1.46 4.42
CA ASP A 86 14.21 1.53 3.42
C ASP A 86 13.22 0.38 3.59
N LYS A 87 13.72 -0.84 3.77
CA LYS A 87 12.86 -2.01 3.97
C LYS A 87 12.09 -1.92 5.28
N LEU A 88 12.76 -1.54 6.37
CA LEU A 88 12.15 -1.41 7.70
C LEU A 88 11.03 -0.37 7.68
N VAL A 89 11.30 0.82 7.15
CA VAL A 89 10.34 1.93 7.04
C VAL A 89 9.16 1.51 6.16
N LYS A 90 9.41 0.90 4.99
CA LYS A 90 8.33 0.40 4.12
C LYS A 90 7.47 -0.68 4.78
N GLN A 91 8.04 -1.59 5.57
CA GLN A 91 7.25 -2.60 6.28
C GLN A 91 6.39 -1.96 7.39
N ALA A 92 6.95 -1.01 8.13
CA ALA A 92 6.19 -0.26 9.14
C ALA A 92 5.05 0.57 8.51
N ILE A 93 5.26 1.13 7.31
CA ILE A 93 4.25 1.94 6.62
C ILE A 93 3.15 1.09 5.96
N LYS A 94 3.43 -0.14 5.56
CA LYS A 94 2.39 -1.04 5.02
C LYS A 94 1.27 -1.34 6.02
N ILE A 95 1.57 -1.29 7.31
CA ILE A 95 0.58 -1.49 8.36
C ILE A 95 -0.12 -0.14 8.61
N PRO A 96 -1.46 -0.10 8.64
CA PRO A 96 -2.20 1.09 9.01
C PRO A 96 -1.78 1.60 10.39
N SER A 97 -1.66 2.92 10.55
CA SER A 97 -1.35 3.57 11.83
C SER A 97 -2.34 3.24 12.95
N THR A 98 -3.57 2.86 12.60
CA THR A 98 -4.62 2.42 13.53
C THR A 98 -4.38 1.03 14.11
N SER A 99 -3.62 0.18 13.42
CA SER A 99 -3.34 -1.20 13.83
C SER A 99 -2.01 -1.35 14.56
N LEU A 100 -1.01 -0.55 14.17
CA LEU A 100 0.30 -0.57 14.80
C LEU A 100 0.33 0.39 16.00
N LYS A 101 0.50 -0.14 17.21
CA LYS A 101 0.73 0.71 18.41
C LYS A 101 2.21 1.03 18.56
N GLN A 102 2.53 2.23 19.03
CA GLN A 102 3.90 2.67 19.26
C GLN A 102 4.66 1.77 20.24
N GLU A 103 4.03 1.34 21.33
CA GLU A 103 4.63 0.43 22.32
C GLU A 103 5.09 -0.89 21.68
N TYR A 104 4.25 -1.44 20.81
CA TYR A 104 4.49 -2.70 20.11
C TYR A 104 5.60 -2.56 19.07
N PHE A 105 5.66 -1.42 18.40
CA PHE A 105 6.74 -1.11 17.47
C PHE A 105 8.09 -1.01 18.17
N ILE A 106 8.16 -0.35 19.33
CA ILE A 106 9.40 -0.24 20.12
C ILE A 106 9.86 -1.63 20.60
N GLN A 107 8.94 -2.47 21.07
CA GLN A 107 9.24 -3.85 21.44
C GLN A 107 9.81 -4.64 20.25
N ASP A 108 9.20 -4.55 19.07
CA ASP A 108 9.69 -5.23 17.87
C ASP A 108 11.11 -4.72 17.49
N LEU A 109 11.40 -3.42 17.63
CA LEU A 109 12.75 -2.88 17.40
C LEU A 109 13.79 -3.41 18.38
N GLN A 110 13.40 -3.62 19.65
CA GLN A 110 14.26 -4.24 20.67
C GLN A 110 14.53 -5.72 20.36
N GLU A 111 13.52 -6.47 19.92
CA GLU A 111 13.66 -7.86 19.49
C GLU A 111 14.57 -8.00 18.26
N LEU A 112 14.57 -6.99 17.37
CA LEU A 112 15.49 -6.88 16.24
C LEU A 112 16.92 -6.44 16.64
N GLN A 113 17.20 -6.22 17.92
CA GLN A 113 18.49 -5.76 18.43
C GLN A 113 18.95 -4.41 17.85
N ILE A 114 18.00 -3.53 17.48
CA ILE A 114 18.32 -2.18 17.01
C ILE A 114 18.65 -1.31 18.24
N PRO A 115 19.76 -0.55 18.23
CA PRO A 115 20.13 0.32 19.35
C PRO A 115 19.04 1.33 19.71
N ALA A 116 18.81 1.54 21.00
CA ALA A 116 17.74 2.41 21.53
C ALA A 116 17.88 3.88 21.10
N GLU A 117 19.09 4.31 20.77
CA GLU A 117 19.39 5.67 20.31
C GLU A 117 18.63 6.07 19.04
N PHE A 118 18.25 5.08 18.21
CA PHE A 118 17.56 5.27 16.95
C PHE A 118 16.04 5.09 17.05
N HIS A 119 15.52 4.62 18.19
CA HIS A 119 14.09 4.28 18.33
C HIS A 119 13.21 5.53 18.20
N GLU A 120 13.61 6.65 18.80
CA GLU A 120 12.86 7.92 18.73
C GLU A 120 12.73 8.44 17.30
N ASP A 121 13.81 8.41 16.53
CA ASP A 121 13.83 8.87 15.13
C ASP A 121 12.93 7.99 14.25
N LEU A 122 12.97 6.67 14.44
CA LEU A 122 12.11 5.72 13.73
C LEU A 122 10.64 5.88 14.10
N VAL A 123 10.34 6.06 15.39
CA VAL A 123 8.98 6.32 15.88
C VAL A 123 8.44 7.63 15.29
N SER A 124 9.24 8.69 15.30
CA SER A 124 8.86 9.98 14.70
C SER A 124 8.60 9.85 13.20
N CYS A 125 9.38 9.05 12.49
CA CYS A 125 9.17 8.78 11.06
C CYS A 125 7.87 8.00 10.77
N VAL A 126 7.55 6.98 11.58
CA VAL A 126 6.43 6.07 11.33
C VAL A 126 5.10 6.63 11.83
N PHE A 127 5.11 7.38 12.94
CA PHE A 127 3.90 7.89 13.62
C PHE A 127 3.78 9.43 13.59
N GLY A 128 4.81 10.16 13.18
CA GLY A 128 4.80 11.63 13.16
C GLY A 128 4.12 12.24 11.94
N SER A 129 4.33 13.54 11.75
CA SER A 129 3.71 14.33 10.67
C SER A 129 4.13 13.90 9.27
N VAL A 130 5.30 13.28 9.12
CA VAL A 130 5.81 12.75 7.85
C VAL A 130 4.94 11.60 7.33
N ARG A 131 4.26 10.88 8.23
CA ARG A 131 3.45 9.71 7.87
C ARG A 131 2.29 10.07 6.94
N SER A 132 1.60 11.17 7.18
CA SER A 132 0.47 11.58 6.34
C SER A 132 0.91 11.93 4.91
N GLN A 133 2.08 12.56 4.76
CA GLN A 133 2.67 12.85 3.46
C GLN A 133 3.07 11.57 2.72
N LEU A 134 3.66 10.62 3.43
CA LEU A 134 4.03 9.31 2.89
C LEU A 134 2.78 8.54 2.43
N ASP A 135 1.73 8.50 3.23
CA ASP A 135 0.49 7.81 2.87
C ASP A 135 -0.19 8.45 1.64
N GLN A 136 -0.24 9.78 1.57
CA GLN A 136 -0.77 10.49 0.39
C GLN A 136 0.03 10.19 -0.87
N HIS A 137 1.36 10.23 -0.79
CA HIS A 137 2.23 9.91 -1.91
C HIS A 137 2.09 8.45 -2.34
N LEU A 138 2.00 7.52 -1.40
CA LEU A 138 1.81 6.10 -1.72
C LEU A 138 0.44 5.85 -2.37
N VAL A 139 -0.60 6.56 -1.96
CA VAL A 139 -1.94 6.46 -2.57
C VAL A 139 -1.95 7.02 -4.00
N SER A 140 -1.23 8.12 -4.27
CA SER A 140 -1.15 8.71 -5.62
C SER A 140 -0.22 7.92 -6.55
N ALA A 141 0.91 7.43 -6.06
CA ALA A 141 1.88 6.66 -6.83
C ALA A 141 1.50 5.17 -7.02
N ARG A 142 0.44 4.69 -6.37
CA ARG A 142 0.01 3.30 -6.47
C ARG A 142 -0.41 2.97 -7.92
N PRO A 143 0.07 1.86 -8.51
CA PRO A 143 -0.47 1.39 -9.78
C PRO A 143 -1.96 1.07 -9.63
N ARG A 144 -2.81 1.72 -10.43
CA ARG A 144 -4.26 1.52 -10.46
C ARG A 144 -4.67 0.97 -11.82
N LEU A 145 -5.71 0.15 -11.83
CA LEU A 145 -6.42 -0.15 -13.07
C LEU A 145 -7.19 1.10 -13.52
N PRO A 146 -7.42 1.29 -14.83
CA PRO A 146 -8.26 2.36 -15.31
C PRO A 146 -9.63 2.33 -14.62
N SER A 147 -10.05 3.46 -14.05
CA SER A 147 -11.36 3.61 -13.43
C SER A 147 -12.35 4.23 -14.42
N LEU A 148 -13.63 3.98 -14.20
CA LEU A 148 -14.71 4.68 -14.89
C LEU A 148 -14.74 6.14 -14.42
N ASP A 149 -14.57 7.09 -15.34
CA ASP A 149 -14.64 8.53 -15.05
C ASP A 149 -16.00 9.10 -15.45
N HIS A 150 -16.45 8.81 -16.68
CA HIS A 150 -17.75 9.23 -17.19
C HIS A 150 -18.47 8.09 -17.91
N LEU A 151 -19.80 8.06 -17.77
CA LEU A 151 -20.67 7.10 -18.46
C LEU A 151 -21.87 7.85 -19.06
N ASP A 152 -21.89 7.91 -20.39
CA ASP A 152 -23.02 8.43 -21.16
C ASP A 152 -23.80 7.28 -21.78
N TRP A 153 -25.13 7.43 -21.86
CA TRP A 153 -25.98 6.44 -22.49
C TRP A 153 -27.11 7.09 -23.27
N ARG A 154 -27.47 6.47 -24.39
CA ARG A 154 -28.58 6.87 -25.24
C ARG A 154 -29.44 5.66 -25.59
N VAL A 155 -30.75 5.83 -25.54
CA VAL A 155 -31.71 4.82 -26.00
C VAL A 155 -32.22 5.23 -27.37
N ASP A 156 -31.97 4.38 -28.36
CA ASP A 156 -32.42 4.57 -29.73
C ASP A 156 -33.66 3.72 -29.98
N VAL A 157 -34.69 4.36 -30.56
CA VAL A 157 -35.95 3.72 -30.90
C VAL A 157 -36.14 3.81 -32.40
N THR A 158 -35.94 2.70 -33.11
CA THR A 158 -36.16 2.63 -34.56
C THR A 158 -37.58 2.15 -34.83
N ILE A 159 -38.34 2.95 -35.59
CA ILE A 159 -39.70 2.63 -36.02
C ILE A 159 -39.61 2.09 -37.46
N SER A 160 -39.76 0.77 -37.64
CA SER A 160 -39.88 0.18 -38.97
C SER A 160 -41.34 0.17 -39.43
N THR A 161 -41.64 0.90 -40.51
CA THR A 161 -42.99 1.02 -41.09
C THR A 161 -43.27 0.01 -42.20
N GLY A 162 -42.29 -0.81 -42.61
CA GLY A 162 -42.36 -1.69 -43.78
C GLY A 162 -42.74 -3.16 -43.53
N VAL A 163 -42.85 -3.59 -42.26
CA VAL A 163 -43.24 -4.96 -41.91
C VAL A 163 -44.67 -4.93 -41.36
N LEU A 164 -45.50 -5.92 -41.72
CA LEU A 164 -46.92 -6.07 -41.33
C LEU A 164 -47.17 -5.96 -39.81
N ASN A 165 -46.11 -6.08 -39.02
CA ASN A 165 -46.09 -5.88 -37.58
C ASN A 165 -45.11 -4.73 -37.28
N ARG A 166 -45.58 -3.62 -36.71
CA ARG A 166 -44.74 -2.48 -36.30
C ARG A 166 -43.78 -2.96 -35.20
N VAL A 167 -42.57 -3.35 -35.55
CA VAL A 167 -41.55 -3.75 -34.57
C VAL A 167 -40.77 -2.51 -34.16
N LEU A 168 -40.86 -2.18 -32.87
CA LEU A 168 -40.12 -1.09 -32.24
C LEU A 168 -38.79 -1.67 -31.74
N VAL A 169 -37.71 -1.51 -32.52
CA VAL A 169 -36.39 -1.98 -32.11
C VAL A 169 -35.79 -0.95 -31.15
N ARG A 170 -35.46 -1.40 -29.93
CA ARG A 170 -34.86 -0.57 -28.89
C ARG A 170 -33.39 -0.99 -28.72
N GLY A 171 -32.48 -0.12 -29.11
CA GLY A 171 -31.04 -0.25 -28.87
C GLY A 171 -30.61 0.69 -27.74
N VAL A 172 -29.60 0.30 -26.96
CA VAL A 172 -28.96 1.16 -25.97
C VAL A 172 -27.50 1.32 -26.35
N THR A 173 -27.09 2.54 -26.67
CA THR A 173 -25.69 2.90 -26.92
C THR A 173 -25.09 3.44 -25.63
N MET A 174 -23.90 2.94 -25.25
CA MET A 174 -23.16 3.39 -24.08
C MET A 174 -21.76 3.86 -24.48
N ASP A 175 -21.36 4.99 -23.91
CA ASP A 175 -20.03 5.57 -24.05
C ASP A 175 -19.38 5.66 -22.67
N MET A 176 -18.27 4.95 -22.51
CA MET A 176 -17.49 4.87 -21.27
C MET A 176 -16.18 5.62 -21.42
N THR A 177 -16.01 6.71 -20.67
CA THR A 177 -14.74 7.42 -20.54
C THR A 177 -13.97 6.87 -19.35
N LEU A 178 -12.79 6.33 -19.62
CA LEU A 178 -11.88 5.77 -18.61
C LEU A 178 -10.87 6.82 -18.15
N SER A 179 -10.30 6.62 -16.95
CA SER A 179 -9.29 7.51 -16.37
C SER A 179 -7.97 7.59 -17.15
N ASP A 180 -7.74 6.65 -18.07
CA ASP A 180 -6.60 6.68 -18.99
C ASP A 180 -6.86 7.53 -20.26
N GLY A 181 -8.03 8.19 -20.32
CA GLY A 181 -8.48 9.00 -21.45
C GLY A 181 -9.07 8.18 -22.59
N SER A 182 -9.12 6.85 -22.50
CA SER A 182 -9.74 6.02 -23.52
C SER A 182 -11.27 6.07 -23.42
N ILE A 183 -11.91 6.14 -24.58
CA ILE A 183 -13.37 6.11 -24.69
C ILE A 183 -13.75 4.77 -25.32
N LYS A 184 -14.66 4.04 -24.66
CA LYS A 184 -15.19 2.76 -25.14
C LYS A 184 -16.68 2.90 -25.41
N SER A 185 -17.03 2.86 -26.69
CA SER A 185 -18.40 2.94 -27.18
C SER A 185 -18.90 1.55 -27.57
N PHE A 186 -20.08 1.17 -27.10
CA PHE A 186 -20.70 -0.11 -27.43
C PHE A 186 -22.22 -0.05 -27.40
N GLU A 187 -22.85 -0.88 -28.23
CA GLU A 187 -24.30 -1.03 -28.29
C GLU A 187 -24.74 -2.33 -27.61
N MET A 188 -25.85 -2.28 -26.89
CA MET A 188 -26.46 -3.44 -26.26
C MET A 188 -27.98 -3.46 -26.45
N THR A 189 -28.54 -4.68 -26.41
CA THR A 189 -30.00 -4.86 -26.38
C THR A 189 -30.55 -4.51 -24.99
N VAL A 190 -31.85 -4.21 -24.93
CA VAL A 190 -32.54 -3.94 -23.65
C VAL A 190 -32.40 -5.11 -22.66
N SER A 191 -32.39 -6.35 -23.14
CA SER A 191 -32.18 -7.52 -22.28
C SER A 191 -30.80 -7.47 -21.60
N LYS A 192 -29.75 -7.17 -22.38
CA LYS A 192 -28.38 -7.08 -21.83
C LYS A 192 -28.19 -5.89 -20.91
N PHE A 193 -28.91 -4.80 -21.14
CA PHE A 193 -28.95 -3.68 -20.22
C PHE A 193 -29.56 -4.07 -18.85
N GLN A 194 -30.64 -4.84 -18.84
CA GLN A 194 -31.23 -5.33 -17.58
C GLN A 194 -30.31 -6.32 -16.87
N ASP A 195 -29.63 -7.21 -17.62
CA ASP A 195 -28.61 -8.10 -17.07
C ASP A 195 -27.49 -7.28 -16.38
N LEU A 196 -26.96 -6.26 -17.07
CA LEU A 196 -25.92 -5.38 -16.54
C LEU A 196 -26.38 -4.65 -15.27
N ARG A 197 -27.59 -4.08 -15.28
CA ARG A 197 -28.19 -3.41 -14.12
C ARG A 197 -28.26 -4.36 -12.92
N PHE A 198 -28.72 -5.58 -13.12
CA PHE A 198 -28.82 -6.58 -12.06
C PHE A 198 -27.43 -6.96 -11.51
N GLN A 199 -26.45 -7.19 -12.39
CA GLN A 199 -25.09 -7.53 -12.00
C GLN A 199 -24.43 -6.41 -11.21
N VAL A 200 -24.56 -5.16 -11.64
CA VAL A 200 -24.03 -3.99 -10.91
C VAL A 200 -24.68 -3.89 -9.52
N ALA A 201 -26.00 -4.04 -9.43
CA ALA A 201 -26.70 -4.03 -8.14
C ALA A 201 -26.24 -5.16 -7.21
N SER A 202 -26.00 -6.35 -7.75
CA SER A 202 -25.46 -7.48 -6.98
C SER A 202 -24.06 -7.18 -6.45
N VAL A 203 -23.16 -6.63 -7.27
CA VAL A 203 -21.81 -6.26 -6.84
C VAL A 203 -21.86 -5.20 -5.75
N LEU A 204 -22.69 -4.16 -5.92
CA LEU A 204 -22.86 -3.11 -4.90
C LEU A 204 -23.38 -3.69 -3.58
N SER A 205 -24.34 -4.61 -3.62
CA SER A 205 -24.85 -5.28 -2.41
C SER A 205 -23.77 -6.11 -1.71
N GLU A 206 -22.93 -6.82 -2.47
CA GLU A 206 -21.81 -7.57 -1.89
C GLU A 206 -20.71 -6.65 -1.32
N MET A 207 -20.43 -5.51 -1.98
CA MET A 207 -19.52 -4.49 -1.45
C MET A 207 -20.03 -3.90 -0.13
N GLU A 208 -21.32 -3.60 -0.03
CA GLU A 208 -21.94 -3.09 1.20
C GLU A 208 -21.89 -4.14 2.33
N LYS A 209 -22.15 -5.42 2.02
CA LYS A 209 -22.00 -6.51 2.99
C LYS A 209 -20.56 -6.65 3.45
N LEU A 210 -19.59 -6.47 2.56
CA LEU A 210 -18.17 -6.55 2.87
C LEU A 210 -17.75 -5.42 3.80
N GLU A 211 -18.21 -4.19 3.55
CA GLU A 211 -17.97 -3.02 4.40
C GLU A 211 -18.54 -3.18 5.81
N LYS A 212 -19.73 -3.79 5.93
CA LYS A 212 -20.36 -4.07 7.23
C LYS A 212 -19.62 -5.13 8.04
N ARG A 213 -18.76 -5.97 7.44
CA ARG A 213 -17.96 -6.94 8.18
C ARG A 213 -16.86 -6.22 8.96
N SER A 214 -16.89 -6.36 10.29
CA SER A 214 -16.04 -5.64 11.25
C SER A 214 -14.52 -5.79 11.04
N ILE A 215 -14.07 -6.74 10.22
CA ILE A 215 -12.66 -6.96 9.88
C ILE A 215 -12.10 -5.92 8.90
N LEU A 216 -12.95 -5.13 8.23
CA LEU A 216 -12.56 -4.12 7.23
C LEU A 216 -12.95 -2.68 7.63
N LYS A 217 -13.50 -2.48 8.83
CA LYS A 217 -13.74 -1.15 9.36
C LYS A 217 -12.40 -0.47 9.65
N ILE A 218 -11.90 0.27 8.66
CA ILE A 218 -10.90 1.31 8.89
C ILE A 218 -11.63 2.33 9.78
N LYS A 219 -11.27 2.40 11.05
CA LYS A 219 -11.69 3.52 11.89
C LYS A 219 -10.99 4.75 11.33
N ASP A 220 -11.79 5.72 10.89
CA ASP A 220 -11.34 7.09 10.64
C ASP A 220 -10.60 7.66 11.86
#